data_AF-A0A9N8HM80-F1
#
_entry.id   AF-A0A9N8HM80-F1
#
_cell.length_a   1.000
_cell.length_b   1.000
_cell.length_c   1.000
_cell.angle_alpha   90.00
_cell.angle_beta   90.00
_cell.angle_gamma   90.00
#
_symmetry.space_group_name_H-M   'P 1'
#
loop_
_entity.id
_entity.type
_entity.pdbx_description
1 polymer ?
#
loop_
_entity_poly.entity_id
_entity_poly.type
_entity_poly.pdbx_seq_one_letter_code
_entity_poly.pdbx_strand_id
1 'polypeptide(L)'
;MYNQQAFEAFVRAKGDVFPFNQLKKTRSSFRTRWVLLKSPSPTGIIYRPTKLFALPASCIRNDLLQEGIIAGNYLPLPPDYCDVLDCMEWWGRGVDPKWEQSILGMFEYYLANPEIFSIAGRKELFYDCITLHIETKYSYIDGLNKTQEMEYWPVYFGYLYESTTDYFELATASIRYADNRLWVLHHYHNTANSGGATPDEVHSD
;
A
#
# COMPACT_ATOMS: atom_id res chain seq x y z
N MET A 1 14.11 -9.11 -28.90
CA MET A 1 13.08 -8.76 -29.90
C MET A 1 11.85 -9.60 -29.60
N TYR A 2 10.77 -8.93 -29.20
CA TYR A 2 9.53 -9.53 -28.75
C TYR A 2 8.98 -10.56 -29.76
N ASN A 3 8.79 -11.81 -29.32
CA ASN A 3 8.26 -12.91 -30.13
C ASN A 3 6.83 -13.24 -29.68
N GLN A 4 5.85 -13.08 -30.58
CA GLN A 4 4.45 -13.42 -30.36
C GLN A 4 4.25 -14.84 -29.79
N GLN A 5 5.05 -15.80 -30.26
CA GLN A 5 4.99 -17.19 -29.77
C GLN A 5 5.38 -17.30 -28.29
N ALA A 6 6.34 -16.50 -27.85
CA ALA A 6 6.76 -16.48 -26.44
C ALA A 6 5.65 -15.93 -25.54
N PHE A 7 4.93 -14.91 -26.00
CA PHE A 7 3.77 -14.39 -25.28
C PHE A 7 2.62 -15.39 -25.22
N GLU A 8 2.31 -16.07 -26.33
CA GLU A 8 1.27 -17.11 -26.35
C GLU A 8 1.62 -18.29 -25.42
N ALA A 9 2.89 -18.72 -25.41
CA ALA A 9 3.38 -19.74 -24.49
C ALA A 9 3.25 -19.28 -23.03
N PHE A 10 3.62 -18.03 -22.74
CA PHE A 10 3.48 -17.44 -21.41
C PHE A 10 2.01 -17.39 -20.97
N VAL A 11 1.11 -16.89 -21.83
CA VAL A 11 -0.33 -16.81 -21.55
C VAL A 11 -0.91 -18.20 -21.29
N ARG A 12 -0.50 -19.22 -22.05
CA ARG A 12 -0.94 -20.60 -21.80
C ARG A 12 -0.47 -21.13 -20.45
N ALA A 13 0.70 -20.73 -20.00
CA ALA A 13 1.29 -21.22 -18.75
C ALA A 13 0.82 -20.46 -17.50
N LYS A 14 0.56 -19.15 -17.63
CA LYS A 14 0.33 -18.23 -16.50
C LYS A 14 -0.94 -17.40 -16.61
N GLY A 15 -1.63 -17.41 -17.75
CA GLY A 15 -2.76 -16.53 -18.02
C GLY A 15 -3.95 -16.73 -17.09
N ASP A 16 -4.12 -17.93 -16.54
CA ASP A 16 -5.18 -18.25 -15.58
C ASP A 16 -4.75 -18.05 -14.11
N VAL A 17 -3.51 -17.62 -13.89
CA VAL A 17 -2.92 -17.40 -12.56
C VAL A 17 -2.91 -15.91 -12.25
N PHE A 18 -3.19 -15.56 -11.00
CA PHE A 18 -3.05 -14.19 -10.51
C PHE A 18 -1.58 -13.72 -10.53
N PRO A 19 -1.28 -12.46 -10.90
CA PRO A 19 -2.20 -11.38 -11.27
C PRO A 19 -2.67 -11.40 -12.74
N PHE A 20 -2.12 -12.28 -13.60
CA PHE A 20 -2.31 -12.23 -15.05
C PHE A 20 -3.76 -12.47 -15.50
N ASN A 21 -4.51 -13.27 -14.75
CA ASN A 21 -5.93 -13.54 -15.01
C ASN A 21 -6.82 -12.30 -14.86
N GLN A 22 -6.39 -11.29 -14.10
CA GLN A 22 -7.12 -10.02 -13.93
C GLN A 22 -6.68 -8.93 -14.91
N LEU A 23 -5.62 -9.17 -15.69
CA LEU A 23 -5.11 -8.20 -16.64
C LEU A 23 -5.89 -8.25 -17.96
N LYS A 24 -6.15 -7.09 -18.54
CA LYS A 24 -6.71 -7.02 -19.89
C LYS A 24 -5.69 -7.51 -20.90
N LYS A 25 -6.02 -8.61 -21.59
CA LYS A 25 -5.17 -9.22 -22.62
C LYS A 25 -5.51 -8.68 -24.01
N THR A 26 -4.50 -8.37 -24.81
CA THR A 26 -4.62 -8.14 -26.25
C THR A 26 -4.05 -9.35 -27.03
N ARG A 27 -4.04 -9.30 -28.36
CA ARG A 27 -3.44 -10.36 -29.18
C ARG A 27 -1.97 -10.62 -28.82
N SER A 28 -1.23 -9.59 -28.40
CA SER A 28 0.22 -9.62 -28.26
C SER A 28 0.74 -8.84 -27.03
N SER A 29 -0.08 -8.65 -26.00
CA SER A 29 0.38 -7.96 -24.78
C SER A 29 -0.66 -8.02 -23.67
N PHE A 30 -0.19 -7.86 -22.44
CA PHE A 30 -1.02 -7.41 -21.33
C PHE A 30 -1.08 -5.87 -21.30
N ARG A 31 -2.27 -5.33 -21.01
CA ARG A 31 -2.46 -3.93 -20.66
C ARG A 31 -2.46 -3.79 -19.15
N THR A 32 -1.50 -3.02 -18.64
CA THR A 32 -1.43 -2.57 -17.25
C THR A 32 -1.13 -1.07 -17.23
N ARG A 33 -1.60 -0.36 -16.20
CA ARG A 33 -1.22 1.06 -15.95
C ARG A 33 0.10 1.16 -15.19
N TRP A 34 0.35 0.21 -14.28
CA TRP A 34 1.52 0.20 -13.43
C TRP A 34 2.25 -1.15 -13.48
N VAL A 35 3.56 -1.09 -13.31
CA VAL A 35 4.39 -2.26 -13.06
C VAL A 35 5.19 -2.06 -11.78
N LEU A 36 5.32 -3.14 -11.03
CA LEU A 36 6.22 -3.21 -9.89
C LEU A 36 7.55 -3.79 -10.33
N LEU A 37 8.62 -3.12 -9.92
CA LEU A 37 10.00 -3.51 -10.16
C LEU A 37 10.70 -3.69 -8.82
N LYS A 38 11.55 -4.71 -8.77
CA LYS A 38 12.41 -4.98 -7.63
C LYS A 38 13.83 -4.60 -8.00
N SER A 39 14.41 -3.64 -7.31
CA SER A 39 15.85 -3.41 -7.46
C SER A 39 16.58 -4.59 -6.82
N PRO A 40 17.47 -5.27 -7.54
CA PRO A 40 18.40 -6.18 -6.89
C PRO A 40 19.18 -5.36 -5.86
N SER A 41 19.27 -5.85 -4.63
CA SER A 41 20.23 -5.28 -3.67
C SER A 41 21.61 -5.61 -4.24
N PRO A 42 22.44 -4.62 -4.64
CA PRO A 42 23.77 -4.92 -5.12
C PRO A 42 24.54 -5.48 -3.93
N THR A 43 24.97 -6.74 -4.03
CA THR A 43 26.02 -7.32 -3.18
C THR A 43 27.27 -6.43 -3.30
N GLY A 44 27.37 -5.39 -2.47
CA GLY A 44 28.43 -4.40 -2.56
C GLY A 44 28.10 -3.02 -1.98
N ILE A 45 26.82 -2.64 -1.88
CA ILE A 45 26.43 -1.42 -1.16
C ILE A 45 25.86 -1.86 0.20
N ILE A 46 26.71 -1.76 1.21
CA ILE A 46 26.43 -2.14 2.59
C ILE A 46 25.12 -1.45 3.04
N TYR A 47 24.11 -2.23 3.43
CA TYR A 47 22.83 -1.81 4.04
C TYR A 47 21.77 -1.11 3.18
N ARG A 48 21.64 -1.35 1.86
CA ARG A 48 20.37 -1.03 1.18
C ARG A 48 19.41 -2.24 1.18
N PRO A 49 18.30 -2.20 1.93
CA PRO A 49 17.25 -3.20 1.77
C PRO A 49 16.73 -3.14 0.35
N THR A 50 16.29 -4.29 -0.17
CA THR A 50 15.64 -4.39 -1.47
C THR A 50 14.55 -3.33 -1.58
N LYS A 51 14.70 -2.42 -2.54
CA LYS A 51 13.74 -1.33 -2.77
C LYS A 51 12.80 -1.72 -3.89
N LEU A 52 11.52 -1.51 -3.65
CA LEU A 52 10.46 -1.69 -4.64
C LEU A 52 10.15 -0.35 -5.30
N PHE A 53 9.88 -0.42 -6.60
CA PHE A 53 9.56 0.73 -7.43
C PHE A 53 8.29 0.43 -8.21
N ALA A 54 7.30 1.29 -8.10
CA ALA A 54 6.20 1.34 -9.06
C ALA A 54 6.55 2.31 -10.18
N LEU A 55 6.37 1.90 -11.43
CA LEU A 55 6.51 2.75 -12.60
C LEU A 55 5.23 2.72 -13.43
N PRO A 56 4.75 3.88 -13.93
CA PRO A 56 3.71 3.89 -14.95
C PRO A 56 4.19 3.12 -16.17
N ALA A 57 3.37 2.19 -16.65
CA ALA A 57 3.67 1.36 -17.81
C ALA A 57 3.85 2.21 -19.08
N SER A 58 3.26 3.41 -19.14
CA SER A 58 3.44 4.39 -20.22
C SER A 58 4.87 4.91 -20.33
N CYS A 59 5.67 4.84 -19.25
CA CYS A 59 7.09 5.23 -19.27
C CYS A 59 7.99 4.19 -19.95
N ILE A 60 7.46 3.00 -20.29
CA ILE A 60 8.23 1.89 -20.87
C ILE A 60 7.64 1.58 -22.25
N ARG A 61 8.51 1.47 -23.26
CA ARG A 61 8.09 1.05 -24.60
C ARG A 61 7.42 -0.33 -24.52
N ASN A 62 6.29 -0.50 -25.21
CA ASN A 62 5.43 -1.68 -25.02
C ASN A 62 6.15 -3.01 -25.25
N ASP A 63 7.04 -3.11 -26.23
CA ASP A 63 7.85 -4.30 -26.50
C ASP A 63 8.78 -4.67 -25.32
N LEU A 64 9.46 -3.68 -24.74
CA LEU A 64 10.32 -3.85 -23.57
C LEU A 64 9.52 -4.19 -22.32
N LEU A 65 8.34 -3.57 -22.16
CA LEU A 65 7.42 -3.88 -21.07
C LEU A 65 7.00 -5.35 -21.12
N GLN A 66 6.56 -5.84 -22.28
CA GLN A 66 6.15 -7.24 -22.41
C GLN A 66 7.32 -8.20 -22.25
N GLU A 67 8.50 -7.87 -22.80
CA GLU A 67 9.70 -8.67 -22.60
C GLU A 67 10.06 -8.79 -21.12
N GLY A 68 10.01 -7.69 -20.37
CA GLY A 68 10.26 -7.69 -18.94
C GLY A 68 9.21 -8.45 -18.13
N ILE A 69 7.92 -8.41 -18.52
CA ILE A 69 6.86 -9.20 -17.89
C ILE A 69 7.09 -10.70 -18.12
N ILE A 70 7.35 -11.11 -19.37
CA ILE A 70 7.58 -12.51 -19.73
C ILE A 70 8.84 -13.06 -19.02
N ALA A 71 9.89 -12.23 -18.92
CA ALA A 71 11.12 -12.58 -18.22
C ALA A 71 10.97 -12.59 -16.68
N GLY A 72 9.84 -12.13 -16.12
CA GLY A 72 9.63 -12.03 -14.68
C GLY A 72 10.34 -10.86 -14.01
N ASN A 73 10.89 -9.92 -14.78
CA ASN A 73 11.56 -8.73 -14.26
C ASN A 73 10.57 -7.63 -13.86
N TYR A 74 9.42 -7.58 -14.55
CA TYR A 74 8.34 -6.62 -14.27
C TYR A 74 7.10 -7.38 -13.82
N LEU A 75 6.56 -6.99 -12.67
CA LEU A 75 5.33 -7.56 -12.14
C LEU A 75 4.17 -6.62 -12.49
N PRO A 76 3.30 -6.98 -13.45
CA PRO A 76 2.17 -6.14 -13.82
C PRO A 76 1.12 -6.14 -12.71
N LEU A 77 0.55 -4.97 -12.45
CA LEU A 77 -0.42 -4.78 -11.37
C LEU A 77 -1.86 -4.86 -11.89
N PRO A 78 -2.77 -5.55 -11.19
CA PRO A 78 -4.20 -5.53 -11.51
C PRO A 78 -4.81 -4.12 -11.42
N PRO A 79 -6.00 -3.90 -12.01
CA PRO A 79 -6.67 -2.60 -12.03
C PRO A 79 -6.82 -1.94 -10.65
N ASP A 80 -7.22 -2.70 -9.63
CA ASP A 80 -7.47 -2.18 -8.29
C ASP A 80 -6.19 -1.69 -7.60
N TYR A 81 -5.08 -2.40 -7.79
CA TYR A 81 -3.75 -2.00 -7.31
C TYR A 81 -3.29 -0.70 -7.99
N CYS A 82 -3.63 -0.54 -9.28
CA CYS A 82 -3.32 0.66 -10.02
C CYS A 82 -4.07 1.89 -9.48
N ASP A 83 -5.31 1.75 -9.00
CA ASP A 83 -6.07 2.88 -8.43
C ASP A 83 -5.44 3.39 -7.13
N VAL A 84 -4.94 2.47 -6.30
CA VAL A 84 -4.16 2.84 -5.11
C VAL A 84 -2.90 3.59 -5.52
N LEU A 85 -2.17 3.12 -6.53
CA LEU A 85 -0.93 3.78 -6.97
C LEU A 85 -1.17 5.13 -7.63
N ASP A 86 -2.24 5.30 -8.40
CA ASP A 86 -2.61 6.60 -8.93
C ASP A 86 -2.78 7.59 -7.77
N CYS A 87 -3.52 7.22 -6.72
CA CYS A 87 -3.63 8.04 -5.51
C CYS A 87 -2.27 8.27 -4.81
N MET A 88 -1.42 7.25 -4.73
CA MET A 88 -0.09 7.40 -4.12
C MET A 88 0.82 8.33 -4.90
N GLU A 89 0.75 8.33 -6.24
CA GLU A 89 1.55 9.21 -7.08
C GLU A 89 1.25 10.68 -6.80
N TRP A 90 -0.04 11.02 -6.69
CA TRP A 90 -0.48 12.41 -6.47
C TRP A 90 -0.43 12.87 -5.01
N TRP A 91 -0.70 11.97 -4.06
CA TRP A 91 -0.88 12.33 -2.66
C TRP A 91 0.10 11.62 -1.70
N GLY A 92 0.39 10.35 -1.93
CA GLY A 92 1.19 9.52 -1.02
C GLY A 92 2.69 9.84 -1.05
N ARG A 93 3.33 9.72 -2.21
CA ARG A 93 4.80 9.82 -2.37
C ARG A 93 5.35 11.15 -1.87
N GLY A 94 4.65 12.25 -2.12
CA GLY A 94 5.08 13.58 -1.72
C GLY A 94 4.96 13.85 -0.22
N VAL A 95 4.10 13.09 0.48
CA VAL A 95 3.75 13.33 1.89
C VAL A 95 4.41 12.29 2.80
N ASP A 96 4.35 11.01 2.43
CA ASP A 96 4.91 9.91 3.22
C ASP A 96 5.53 8.83 2.32
N PRO A 97 6.83 8.96 1.99
CA PRO A 97 7.56 7.97 1.21
C PRO A 97 7.66 6.59 1.90
N LYS A 98 7.52 6.52 3.23
CA LYS A 98 7.54 5.24 3.95
C LYS A 98 6.23 4.50 3.71
N TRP A 99 5.11 5.21 3.72
CA TRP A 99 3.81 4.63 3.39
C TRP A 99 3.77 4.06 1.97
N GLU A 100 4.29 4.79 0.97
CA GLU A 100 4.44 4.27 -0.40
C GLU A 100 5.21 2.94 -0.38
N GLN A 101 6.37 2.89 0.28
CA GLN A 101 7.19 1.67 0.32
C GLN A 101 6.50 0.51 1.05
N SER A 102 5.76 0.78 2.12
CA SER A 102 4.98 -0.25 2.83
C SER A 102 3.89 -0.82 1.93
N ILE A 103 3.17 0.01 1.17
CA ILE A 103 2.17 -0.45 0.19
C ILE A 103 2.82 -1.29 -0.91
N LEU A 104 3.94 -0.84 -1.47
CA LEU A 104 4.64 -1.61 -2.50
C LEU A 104 5.09 -2.98 -1.98
N GLY A 105 5.58 -3.05 -0.74
CA GLY A 105 5.91 -4.31 -0.08
C GLY A 105 4.71 -5.22 0.10
N MET A 106 3.58 -4.66 0.53
CA MET A 106 2.32 -5.41 0.64
C MET A 106 1.86 -5.94 -0.71
N PHE A 107 1.97 -5.13 -1.78
CA PHE A 107 1.62 -5.54 -3.13
C PHE A 107 2.49 -6.69 -3.62
N GLU A 108 3.81 -6.59 -3.47
CA GLU A 108 4.72 -7.69 -3.79
C GLU A 108 4.29 -8.97 -3.05
N TYR A 109 4.03 -8.86 -1.75
CA TYR A 109 3.63 -9.99 -0.92
C TYR A 109 2.31 -10.62 -1.38
N TYR A 110 1.28 -9.82 -1.68
CA TYR A 110 -0.02 -10.35 -2.13
C TYR A 110 0.08 -11.01 -3.50
N LEU A 111 0.86 -10.43 -4.41
CA LEU A 111 1.06 -10.95 -5.75
C LEU A 111 1.90 -12.24 -5.74
N ALA A 112 2.82 -12.39 -4.77
CA ALA A 112 3.62 -13.59 -4.60
C ALA A 112 2.88 -14.73 -3.90
N ASN A 113 1.84 -14.44 -3.11
CA ASN A 113 1.08 -15.40 -2.32
C ASN A 113 -0.42 -15.35 -2.66
N PRO A 114 -0.80 -15.64 -3.91
CA PRO A 114 -2.18 -15.53 -4.37
C PRO A 114 -3.13 -16.47 -3.61
N GLU A 115 -2.70 -17.62 -3.13
CA GLU A 115 -3.55 -18.51 -2.33
C GLU A 115 -4.04 -17.87 -1.02
N ILE A 116 -3.30 -16.90 -0.48
CA ILE A 116 -3.66 -16.19 0.74
C ILE A 116 -4.56 -14.98 0.42
N PHE A 117 -4.27 -14.27 -0.67
CA PHE A 117 -4.86 -12.95 -0.96
C PHE A 117 -5.68 -12.87 -2.26
N SER A 118 -5.74 -13.91 -3.09
CA SER A 118 -6.58 -13.91 -4.31
C SER A 118 -8.08 -13.88 -4.02
N ILE A 119 -8.46 -14.13 -2.76
CA ILE A 119 -9.82 -13.99 -2.24
C ILE A 119 -10.10 -12.54 -1.79
N ALA A 120 -9.05 -11.78 -1.45
CA ALA A 120 -9.19 -10.39 -1.04
C ALA A 120 -9.64 -9.56 -2.24
N GLY A 121 -10.86 -9.04 -2.16
CA GLY A 121 -11.41 -8.17 -3.18
C GLY A 121 -10.82 -6.77 -3.08
N ARG A 122 -11.33 -5.89 -3.94
CA ARG A 122 -10.96 -4.47 -3.95
C ARG A 122 -11.16 -3.79 -2.59
N LYS A 123 -12.22 -4.16 -1.87
CA LYS A 123 -12.55 -3.58 -0.55
C LYS A 123 -11.47 -3.90 0.47
N GLU A 124 -11.06 -5.16 0.54
CA GLU A 124 -10.02 -5.65 1.44
C GLU A 124 -8.67 -5.02 1.08
N LEU A 125 -8.30 -5.00 -0.20
CA LEU A 125 -7.07 -4.33 -0.65
C LEU A 125 -6.99 -2.87 -0.18
N PHE A 126 -8.09 -2.12 -0.34
CA PHE A 126 -8.14 -0.71 0.04
C PHE A 126 -8.10 -0.55 1.56
N TYR A 127 -8.84 -1.39 2.28
CA TYR A 127 -8.82 -1.44 3.74
C TYR A 127 -7.41 -1.69 4.27
N ASP A 128 -6.70 -2.66 3.71
CA ASP A 128 -5.34 -3.03 4.15
C ASP A 128 -4.34 -1.90 3.87
N CYS A 129 -4.40 -1.27 2.69
CA CYS A 129 -3.54 -0.12 2.36
C CYS A 129 -3.70 1.05 3.34
N ILE A 130 -4.94 1.33 3.75
CA ILE A 130 -5.28 2.41 4.68
C ILE A 130 -4.92 2.00 6.12
N THR A 131 -5.20 0.76 6.51
CA THR A 131 -4.80 0.19 7.82
C THR A 131 -3.29 0.34 8.00
N LEU A 132 -2.52 -0.04 6.99
CA LEU A 132 -1.06 0.06 7.00
C LEU A 132 -0.58 1.50 7.24
N HIS A 133 -1.28 2.49 6.69
CA HIS A 133 -0.98 3.89 6.95
C HIS A 133 -1.25 4.26 8.41
N ILE A 134 -2.45 3.96 8.91
CA ILE A 134 -2.89 4.31 10.26
C ILE A 134 -1.97 3.64 11.28
N GLU A 135 -1.70 2.35 11.11
CA GLU A 135 -0.80 1.58 11.97
C GLU A 135 0.61 2.17 12.02
N THR A 136 1.14 2.60 10.87
CA THR A 136 2.45 3.25 10.79
C THR A 136 2.44 4.65 11.41
N LYS A 137 1.40 5.44 11.14
CA LYS A 137 1.27 6.83 11.60
C LYS A 137 1.11 6.92 13.12
N TYR A 138 0.40 5.98 13.74
CA TYR A 138 0.14 5.95 15.18
C TYR A 138 0.84 4.79 15.89
N SER A 139 1.98 4.35 15.38
CA SER A 139 2.76 3.24 15.97
C SER A 139 3.25 3.52 17.39
N TYR A 140 3.23 4.79 17.82
CA TYR A 140 3.64 5.23 19.15
C TYR A 140 2.52 5.14 20.20
N ILE A 141 1.26 4.93 19.79
CA ILE A 141 0.13 4.75 20.70
C ILE A 141 0.09 3.30 21.14
N ASP A 142 -0.15 3.07 22.44
CA ASP A 142 -0.32 1.71 22.98
C ASP A 142 -1.39 0.92 22.21
N GLY A 143 -1.08 -0.35 21.94
CA GLY A 143 -1.90 -1.21 21.07
C GLY A 143 -3.33 -1.39 21.59
N LEU A 144 -3.54 -1.47 22.90
CA LEU A 144 -4.87 -1.65 23.48
C LEU A 144 -5.71 -0.38 23.31
N ASN A 145 -5.13 0.77 23.64
CA ASN A 145 -5.80 2.06 23.50
C ASN A 145 -6.16 2.36 22.04
N LYS A 146 -5.23 2.07 21.11
CA LYS A 146 -5.50 2.23 19.68
C LYS A 146 -6.61 1.29 19.20
N THR A 147 -6.60 0.03 19.63
CA THR A 147 -7.62 -0.96 19.24
C THR A 147 -9.00 -0.53 19.73
N GLN A 148 -9.12 -0.03 20.96
CA GLN A 148 -10.39 0.46 21.50
C GLN A 148 -10.92 1.67 20.71
N GLU A 149 -10.08 2.67 20.45
CA GLU A 149 -10.51 3.85 19.69
C GLU A 149 -10.85 3.57 18.22
N MET A 150 -10.21 2.55 17.64
CA MET A 150 -10.41 2.12 16.25
C MET A 150 -11.44 0.99 16.11
N GLU A 151 -12.08 0.53 17.19
CA GLU A 151 -13.00 -0.62 17.18
C GLU A 151 -14.13 -0.46 16.15
N TYR A 152 -14.67 0.74 16.00
CA TYR A 152 -15.77 1.04 15.07
C TYR A 152 -15.30 1.39 13.66
N TRP A 153 -14.00 1.52 13.42
CA TRP A 153 -13.47 1.90 12.11
C TRP A 153 -13.80 0.88 11.00
N PRO A 154 -13.70 -0.45 11.19
CA PRO A 154 -14.07 -1.42 10.16
C PRO A 154 -15.53 -1.27 9.70
N VAL A 155 -16.44 -0.99 10.63
CA VAL A 155 -17.85 -0.74 10.35
C VAL A 155 -18.03 0.56 9.58
N TYR A 156 -17.39 1.64 10.04
CA TYR A 156 -17.40 2.93 9.35
C TYR A 156 -16.84 2.84 7.92
N PHE A 157 -15.70 2.17 7.76
CA PHE A 157 -15.10 1.91 6.44
C PHE A 157 -16.05 1.10 5.56
N GLY A 158 -16.74 0.11 6.13
CA GLY A 158 -17.75 -0.68 5.44
C GLY A 158 -18.83 0.19 4.80
N TYR A 159 -19.44 1.08 5.58
CA TYR A 159 -20.44 2.03 5.08
C TYR A 159 -19.86 3.04 4.08
N LEU A 160 -18.65 3.52 4.34
CA LEU A 160 -17.99 4.46 3.44
C LEU A 160 -17.74 3.82 2.06
N TYR A 161 -17.28 2.56 2.04
CA TYR A 161 -17.05 1.81 0.81
C TYR A 161 -18.33 1.57 0.00
N GLU A 162 -19.47 1.39 0.68
CA GLU A 162 -20.78 1.30 0.00
C GLU A 162 -21.17 2.63 -0.66
N SER A 163 -20.73 3.76 -0.10
CA SER A 163 -21.01 5.10 -0.63
C SER A 163 -20.06 5.54 -1.74
N THR A 164 -18.78 5.15 -1.66
CA THR A 164 -17.75 5.50 -2.64
C THR A 164 -16.75 4.37 -2.80
N THR A 165 -16.39 4.07 -4.05
CA THR A 165 -15.30 3.14 -4.38
C THR A 165 -14.01 3.86 -4.77
N ASP A 166 -13.97 5.19 -4.65
CA ASP A 166 -12.78 5.98 -4.91
C ASP A 166 -11.79 5.84 -3.75
N TYR A 167 -10.58 5.36 -4.04
CA TYR A 167 -9.59 5.10 -3.01
C TYR A 167 -9.14 6.38 -2.29
N PHE A 168 -9.05 7.51 -2.99
CA PHE A 168 -8.62 8.76 -2.38
C PHE A 168 -9.65 9.28 -1.36
N GLU A 169 -10.93 9.22 -1.70
CA GLU A 169 -12.02 9.54 -0.76
C GLU A 169 -12.02 8.60 0.45
N LEU A 170 -11.88 7.28 0.21
CA LEU A 170 -11.80 6.27 1.27
C LEU A 170 -10.64 6.52 2.23
N ALA A 171 -9.44 6.77 1.68
CA ALA A 171 -8.24 7.04 2.45
C ALA A 171 -8.39 8.34 3.25
N THR A 172 -8.82 9.43 2.61
CA THR A 172 -8.97 10.73 3.24
C THR A 172 -9.95 10.68 4.41
N ALA A 173 -11.14 10.09 4.22
CA ALA A 173 -12.15 10.01 5.25
C ALA A 173 -11.75 9.05 6.39
N SER A 174 -11.07 7.93 6.07
CA SER A 174 -10.58 7.00 7.09
C SER A 174 -9.46 7.60 7.93
N ILE A 175 -8.53 8.33 7.30
CA ILE A 175 -7.43 8.99 8.00
C ILE A 175 -7.97 10.10 8.89
N ARG A 176 -8.96 10.88 8.43
CA ARG A 176 -9.66 11.87 9.28
C ARG A 176 -10.38 11.22 10.46
N TYR A 177 -11.03 10.08 10.25
CA TYR A 177 -11.64 9.31 11.33
C TYR A 177 -10.59 8.93 12.38
N ALA A 178 -9.47 8.36 11.95
CA ALA A 178 -8.37 7.97 12.83
C ALA A 178 -7.73 9.18 13.54
N ASP A 179 -7.49 10.29 12.83
CA ASP A 179 -7.00 11.54 13.42
C ASP A 179 -7.93 12.01 14.54
N ASN A 180 -9.24 12.08 14.30
CA ASN A 180 -10.19 12.55 15.32
C ASN A 180 -10.23 11.68 16.59
N ARG A 181 -10.02 10.38 16.46
CA ARG A 181 -10.05 9.42 17.58
C ARG A 181 -8.72 9.36 18.32
N LEU A 182 -7.62 9.27 17.58
CA LEU A 182 -6.29 9.00 18.11
C LEU A 182 -5.54 10.27 18.52
N TRP A 183 -5.86 11.42 17.92
CA TRP A 183 -5.29 12.71 18.33
C TRP A 183 -5.63 13.03 19.78
N VAL A 184 -6.85 12.69 20.22
CA VAL A 184 -7.32 12.89 21.60
C VAL A 184 -6.45 12.13 22.59
N LEU A 185 -6.14 10.86 22.32
CA LEU A 185 -5.26 10.05 23.17
C LEU A 185 -3.84 10.62 23.29
N HIS A 186 -3.28 11.12 22.18
CA HIS A 186 -1.96 11.75 22.19
C HIS A 186 -1.92 13.01 23.07
N HIS A 187 -2.99 13.81 23.09
CA HIS A 187 -3.04 15.05 23.88
C HIS A 187 -3.24 14.77 25.37
N TYR A 188 -4.10 13.81 25.73
CA TYR A 188 -4.29 13.42 27.13
C TYR A 188 -3.01 12.86 27.75
N HIS A 189 -2.28 11.97 27.06
CA HIS A 189 -1.04 11.41 27.59
C HIS A 189 0.08 12.44 27.79
N ASN A 190 0.20 13.44 26.91
CA ASN A 190 1.22 14.48 27.06
C ASN A 190 0.90 15.46 28.19
N THR A 191 -0.38 15.80 28.41
CA THR A 191 -0.77 16.67 29.53
C THR A 191 -0.63 16.00 30.91
N ALA A 192 -0.92 14.71 31.01
CA ALA A 192 -0.76 13.94 32.25
C ALA A 192 0.72 13.81 32.68
N ASN A 193 1.64 13.69 31.73
CA ASN A 193 3.08 13.60 32.00
C ASN A 193 3.74 14.97 32.30
N SER A 194 3.12 16.08 31.89
CA SER A 194 3.62 17.43 32.19
C SER A 194 3.17 18.03 33.54
N GLY A 195 2.26 17.36 34.25
CA GLY A 195 1.69 17.84 35.53
C GLY A 195 2.48 17.47 36.80
N GLY A 196 3.67 16.87 36.66
CA GLY A 196 4.44 16.30 37.76
C GLY A 196 5.58 17.16 38.32
N ALA A 197 5.56 18.48 38.14
CA ALA A 197 6.48 19.38 38.85
C ALA A 197 5.79 19.90 40.13
N THR A 198 6.02 19.22 41.25
CA THR A 198 5.71 19.73 42.59
C THR A 198 6.48 21.04 42.81
N PRO A 199 5.83 22.14 43.24
CA PRO A 199 6.54 23.32 43.69
C PRO A 199 7.26 22.98 45.00
N ASP A 200 8.59 23.11 45.01
CA ASP A 200 9.40 23.03 46.21
C ASP A 200 8.86 23.99 47.28
N GLU A 201 8.57 23.44 48.46
CA GLU A 201 8.24 24.18 49.67
C GLU A 201 9.40 25.15 49.99
N VAL A 202 9.16 26.44 49.80
CA VAL A 202 10.05 27.49 50.28
C VAL A 202 9.92 27.55 51.80
N HIS A 203 11.00 27.16 52.48
CA HIS A 203 11.22 27.34 53.91
C HIS A 203 10.81 28.74 54.38
N SER A 204 9.95 28.79 55.39
CA SER A 204 9.70 29.97 56.20
C SER A 204 10.69 30.01 57.37
N ASP A 205 11.32 31.17 57.55
CA ASP A 205 12.16 31.54 58.71
C ASP A 205 11.38 31.52 60.05
#